data_AF-A0A173TH85-F1
#
_entry.id   AF-A0A173TH85-F1
#
_cell.length_a   1.000
_cell.length_b   1.000
_cell.length_c   1.000
_cell.angle_alpha   90.00
_cell.angle_beta   90.00
_cell.angle_gamma   90.00
#
_symmetry.space_group_name_H-M   'P 1'
#
loop_
_entity.id
_entity.type
_entity.pdbx_description
1 polymer ?
#
loop_
_entity_poly.entity_id
_entity_poly.type
_entity_poly.pdbx_seq_one_letter_code
_entity_poly.pdbx_strand_id
1 'polypeptide(L)'
;MKEFIDKFAEKVMTTKESFDVKRDNGKAVTFVQRQCGDARYIYCFLGAKYYQVDEKPDFCAVVKDDQIYIIEEQIFFRNDTVKMWPDNVMHIDEYVNELNRKVGEEFKRFYDNLPVKDFAESAVQNMINDIRRDFLLPSKVKRENIRYDRRPSCNVKIDKEKAIEYLCGVIDYKKYTEKEFESVRNTLMISKSKRCKMQQLLEQGNIVTEDESKLALKLRSLKRSGQKIVEVQFTDSQDHLRGSARVKIEDLLYALVEREALLPSYCDRHDSGTCDFLERLEKFGQENNVKLYDIMTFDNITKIKSLLDEAILYKK
;
A
#
# COMPACT_ATOMS: atom_id res chain seq x y z
N MET A 1 -36.10 -27.68 23.00
CA MET A 1 -35.03 -28.63 23.43
C MET A 1 -33.75 -27.82 23.38
N LYS A 2 -32.97 -27.73 24.47
CA LYS A 2 -31.69 -27.01 24.45
C LYS A 2 -30.73 -27.70 23.48
N GLU A 3 -30.11 -26.95 22.57
CA GLU A 3 -29.12 -27.49 21.65
C GLU A 3 -27.89 -28.00 22.42
N PHE A 4 -27.05 -28.81 21.77
CA PHE A 4 -25.85 -29.36 22.42
C PHE A 4 -24.93 -28.26 22.97
N ILE A 5 -24.81 -27.16 22.23
CA ILE A 5 -24.00 -26.00 22.64
C ILE A 5 -24.58 -25.25 23.85
N ASP A 6 -25.90 -25.15 23.98
CA ASP A 6 -26.55 -24.54 25.14
C ASP A 6 -26.24 -25.31 26.42
N LYS A 7 -26.34 -26.66 26.34
CA LYS A 7 -26.04 -27.55 27.47
C LYS A 7 -24.58 -27.45 27.87
N PHE A 8 -23.68 -27.33 26.89
CA PHE A 8 -22.26 -27.10 27.11
C PHE A 8 -22.02 -25.75 27.80
N ALA A 9 -22.52 -24.66 27.24
CA ALA A 9 -22.33 -23.32 27.78
C ALA A 9 -22.82 -23.21 29.23
N GLU A 10 -24.01 -23.74 29.53
CA GLU A 10 -24.57 -23.79 30.89
C GLU A 10 -23.65 -24.55 31.86
N LYS A 11 -23.15 -25.73 31.47
CA LYS A 11 -22.25 -26.54 32.29
C LYS A 11 -20.91 -25.85 32.53
N VAL A 12 -20.29 -25.31 31.48
CA VAL A 12 -18.99 -24.60 31.56
C VAL A 12 -19.04 -23.43 32.54
N MET A 13 -20.18 -22.72 32.58
CA MET A 13 -20.36 -21.57 33.45
C MET A 13 -20.71 -21.95 34.89
N THR A 14 -21.39 -23.08 35.10
CA THR A 14 -21.86 -23.48 36.44
C THR A 14 -20.91 -24.43 37.18
N THR A 15 -19.99 -25.11 36.49
CA THR A 15 -18.97 -25.96 37.12
C THR A 15 -17.56 -25.69 36.61
N LYS A 16 -16.58 -25.87 37.51
CA LYS A 16 -15.15 -25.86 37.19
C LYS A 16 -14.56 -27.26 37.06
N GLU A 17 -15.31 -28.29 37.44
CA GLU A 17 -14.91 -29.69 37.32
C GLU A 17 -15.16 -30.23 35.90
N SER A 18 -14.56 -31.37 35.56
CA SER A 18 -14.86 -32.07 34.31
C SER A 18 -16.32 -32.53 34.28
N PHE A 19 -16.95 -32.52 33.10
CA PHE A 19 -18.37 -32.87 32.96
C PHE A 19 -18.66 -33.51 31.61
N ASP A 20 -19.76 -34.26 31.56
CA ASP A 20 -20.28 -34.86 30.34
C ASP A 20 -21.50 -34.11 29.82
N VAL A 21 -21.60 -33.98 28.50
CA VAL A 21 -22.81 -33.52 27.81
C VAL A 21 -23.22 -34.58 26.78
N LYS A 22 -24.49 -34.99 26.82
CA LYS A 22 -25.05 -35.93 25.85
C LYS A 22 -25.52 -35.19 24.59
N ARG A 23 -25.05 -35.66 23.43
CA ARG A 23 -25.59 -35.31 22.11
C ARG A 23 -26.96 -35.95 21.89
N ASP A 24 -27.69 -35.45 20.90
CA ASP A 24 -29.03 -35.94 20.58
C ASP A 24 -29.04 -37.39 20.08
N ASN A 25 -27.91 -37.87 19.53
CA ASN A 25 -27.71 -39.27 19.17
C ASN A 25 -27.35 -40.18 20.36
N GLY A 26 -27.43 -39.67 21.60
CA GLY A 26 -27.17 -40.41 22.84
C GLY A 26 -25.69 -40.56 23.21
N LYS A 27 -24.74 -40.21 22.34
CA LYS A 27 -23.30 -40.24 22.66
C LYS A 27 -22.94 -39.09 23.61
N ALA A 28 -22.17 -39.40 24.66
CA ALA A 28 -21.63 -38.40 25.57
C ALA A 28 -20.30 -37.85 25.04
N VAL A 29 -20.09 -36.54 25.19
CA VAL A 29 -18.80 -35.87 25.04
C VAL A 29 -18.35 -35.44 26.42
N THR A 30 -17.13 -35.82 26.77
CA THR A 30 -16.51 -35.44 28.04
C THR A 30 -15.69 -34.18 27.84
N PHE A 31 -15.89 -33.20 28.72
CA PHE A 31 -15.13 -31.95 28.73
C PHE A 31 -14.26 -31.88 29.98
N VAL A 32 -12.98 -31.56 29.79
CA VAL A 32 -11.99 -31.36 30.85
C VAL A 32 -11.58 -29.91 30.87
N GLN A 33 -11.52 -29.34 32.07
CA GLN A 33 -11.24 -27.92 32.27
C GLN A 33 -9.91 -27.73 32.98
N ARG A 34 -9.13 -26.73 32.59
CA ARG A 34 -7.87 -26.37 33.25
C ARG A 34 -7.70 -24.87 33.30
N GLN A 35 -7.31 -24.33 34.46
CA GLN A 35 -6.92 -22.92 34.57
C GLN A 35 -5.56 -22.69 33.89
N CYS A 36 -5.51 -21.68 33.03
CA CYS A 36 -4.34 -21.27 32.25
C CYS A 36 -4.19 -19.76 32.33
N GLY A 37 -3.37 -19.28 33.28
CA GLY A 37 -3.27 -17.85 33.60
C GLY A 37 -4.63 -17.30 34.01
N ASP A 38 -5.09 -16.28 33.30
CA ASP A 38 -6.34 -15.58 33.58
C ASP A 38 -7.59 -16.24 32.97
N ALA A 39 -7.42 -17.28 32.15
CA ALA A 39 -8.50 -17.99 31.46
C ALA A 39 -8.61 -19.47 31.86
N ARG A 40 -9.73 -20.10 31.52
CA ARG A 40 -9.89 -21.55 31.57
C ARG A 40 -9.85 -22.14 30.19
N TYR A 41 -9.02 -23.15 30.00
CA TYR A 41 -9.00 -23.98 28.80
C TYR A 41 -9.95 -25.16 28.95
N ILE A 42 -10.70 -25.41 27.89
CA ILE A 42 -11.65 -26.51 27.80
C ILE A 42 -11.18 -27.45 26.69
N TYR A 43 -11.01 -28.69 27.08
CA TYR A 43 -10.63 -29.80 26.21
C TYR A 43 -11.80 -30.77 26.09
N CYS A 44 -11.92 -31.47 24.97
CA CYS A 44 -12.97 -32.48 24.80
C CYS A 44 -12.46 -33.83 24.30
N PHE A 45 -13.18 -34.88 24.66
CA PHE A 45 -12.99 -36.25 24.15
C PHE A 45 -14.28 -36.73 23.46
N LEU A 46 -14.20 -37.05 22.17
CA LEU A 46 -15.34 -37.40 21.32
C LEU A 46 -15.68 -38.91 21.33
N GLY A 47 -15.71 -39.54 22.52
CA GLY A 47 -15.93 -40.99 22.70
C GLY A 47 -14.76 -41.83 22.18
N ALA A 48 -14.18 -42.78 22.91
CA ALA A 48 -14.77 -43.70 23.88
C ALA A 48 -13.95 -43.78 25.18
N LYS A 49 -14.66 -43.79 26.32
CA LYS A 49 -14.22 -44.19 27.67
C LYS A 49 -12.89 -43.58 28.15
N TYR A 50 -12.93 -42.91 29.31
CA TYR A 50 -11.81 -42.35 30.12
C TYR A 50 -10.53 -43.21 30.28
N TYR A 51 -10.48 -44.44 29.78
CA TYR A 51 -9.41 -45.43 29.94
C TYR A 51 -8.55 -45.63 28.68
N GLN A 52 -8.84 -44.95 27.56
CA GLN A 52 -7.95 -44.92 26.38
C GLN A 52 -6.94 -43.78 26.55
N VAL A 53 -5.87 -44.05 27.31
CA VAL A 53 -4.85 -43.09 27.76
C VAL A 53 -4.07 -42.45 26.60
N ASP A 54 -4.17 -43.01 25.39
CA ASP A 54 -3.42 -42.59 24.21
C ASP A 54 -4.16 -41.57 23.31
N GLU A 55 -5.45 -41.29 23.56
CA GLU A 55 -6.16 -40.27 22.77
C GLU A 55 -5.83 -38.86 23.26
N LYS A 56 -5.29 -38.03 22.35
CA LYS A 56 -5.04 -36.62 22.60
C LYS A 56 -6.38 -35.87 22.62
N PRO A 57 -6.71 -35.13 23.70
CA PRO A 57 -7.92 -34.32 23.71
C PRO A 57 -7.85 -33.19 22.69
N ASP A 58 -8.99 -32.86 22.11
CA ASP A 58 -9.15 -31.69 21.25
C ASP A 58 -9.29 -30.43 22.09
N PHE A 59 -8.60 -29.35 21.69
CA PHE A 59 -8.73 -28.05 22.33
C PHE A 59 -9.99 -27.36 21.82
N CYS A 60 -10.98 -27.23 22.70
CA CYS A 60 -12.34 -26.94 22.31
C CYS A 60 -12.71 -25.47 22.52
N ALA A 61 -12.37 -24.91 23.68
CA ALA A 61 -12.76 -23.56 24.04
C ALA A 61 -11.80 -22.91 25.04
N VAL A 62 -11.85 -21.57 25.09
CA VAL A 62 -11.28 -20.75 26.15
C VAL A 62 -12.42 -20.03 26.86
N VAL A 63 -12.35 -19.88 28.18
CA VAL A 63 -13.35 -19.13 28.96
C VAL A 63 -12.65 -18.03 29.73
N LYS A 64 -13.12 -16.80 29.55
CA LYS A 64 -12.57 -15.61 30.20
C LYS A 64 -13.69 -14.60 30.43
N ASP A 65 -13.77 -14.06 31.65
CA ASP A 65 -14.71 -12.99 32.04
C ASP A 65 -16.15 -13.28 31.59
N ASP A 66 -16.65 -14.47 31.96
CA ASP A 66 -17.98 -15.01 31.64
C ASP A 66 -18.29 -15.22 30.15
N GLN A 67 -17.31 -15.02 29.26
CA GLN A 67 -17.40 -15.32 27.83
C GLN A 67 -16.71 -16.64 27.48
N ILE A 68 -17.34 -17.43 26.62
CA ILE A 68 -16.81 -18.68 26.07
C ILE A 68 -16.38 -18.45 24.61
N TYR A 69 -15.12 -18.70 24.31
CA TYR A 69 -14.50 -18.57 22.99
C TYR A 69 -14.29 -19.96 22.40
N ILE A 70 -15.08 -20.33 21.40
CA ILE A 70 -15.00 -21.64 20.75
C ILE A 70 -13.87 -21.64 19.72
N ILE A 71 -12.99 -22.63 19.82
CA ILE A 71 -11.85 -22.81 18.91
C ILE A 71 -12.26 -23.67 17.71
N GLU A 72 -12.99 -24.75 17.96
CA GLU A 72 -13.40 -25.73 16.95
C GLU A 72 -14.93 -25.93 16.95
N GLU A 73 -15.61 -25.25 16.02
CA GLU A 73 -17.07 -25.29 15.89
C GLU A 73 -17.63 -26.66 15.47
N GLN A 74 -16.82 -27.49 14.81
CA GLN A 74 -17.19 -28.84 14.34
C GLN A 74 -17.58 -29.79 15.49
N ILE A 75 -17.16 -29.45 16.73
CA ILE A 75 -17.54 -30.17 17.93
C ILE A 75 -19.03 -29.95 18.27
N PHE A 76 -19.59 -28.81 17.87
CA PHE A 76 -20.92 -28.37 18.27
C PHE A 76 -21.95 -28.42 17.14
N PHE A 77 -21.52 -28.09 15.92
CA PHE A 77 -22.41 -27.98 14.77
C PHE A 77 -22.03 -28.96 13.66
N ARG A 78 -23.02 -29.37 12.86
CA ARG A 78 -22.77 -30.03 11.58
C ARG A 78 -22.54 -28.95 10.51
N ASN A 79 -21.79 -29.29 9.46
CA ASN A 79 -21.48 -28.35 8.38
C ASN A 79 -22.72 -27.71 7.73
N ASP A 80 -23.86 -28.41 7.71
CA ASP A 80 -25.06 -27.99 6.96
C ASP A 80 -26.17 -27.37 7.83
N THR A 81 -25.88 -27.04 9.10
CA THR A 81 -26.88 -26.49 10.03
C THR A 81 -26.72 -24.99 10.25
N VAL A 82 -27.85 -24.28 10.35
CA VAL A 82 -27.87 -22.89 10.82
C VAL A 82 -27.30 -22.86 12.24
N LYS A 83 -26.22 -22.10 12.43
CA LYS A 83 -25.53 -22.00 13.72
C LYS A 83 -26.21 -20.95 14.59
N MET A 84 -26.71 -21.36 15.74
CA MET A 84 -27.24 -20.46 16.75
C MET A 84 -26.31 -20.50 17.97
N TRP A 85 -25.61 -19.41 18.22
CA TRP A 85 -24.71 -19.29 19.36
C TRP A 85 -25.49 -18.75 20.57
N PRO A 86 -25.28 -19.31 21.79
CA PRO A 86 -25.74 -18.67 23.01
C PRO A 86 -25.07 -17.30 23.21
N ASP A 87 -25.73 -16.37 23.91
CA ASP A 87 -25.28 -14.96 24.04
C ASP A 87 -23.84 -14.81 24.57
N ASN A 88 -23.42 -15.68 25.49
CA ASN A 88 -22.08 -15.66 26.10
C ASN A 88 -21.07 -16.58 25.39
N VAL A 89 -21.37 -17.00 24.16
CA VAL A 89 -20.51 -17.85 23.34
C VAL A 89 -20.17 -17.13 22.04
N MET A 90 -18.90 -17.12 21.69
CA MET A 90 -18.40 -16.49 20.48
C MET A 90 -17.35 -17.41 19.82
N HIS A 91 -17.28 -17.41 18.49
CA HIS A 91 -16.19 -18.10 17.81
C HIS A 91 -14.88 -17.31 17.93
N ILE A 92 -13.73 -17.99 18.12
CA ILE A 92 -12.44 -17.30 18.31
C ILE A 92 -12.07 -16.39 17.13
N ASP A 93 -12.49 -16.74 15.91
CA ASP A 93 -12.30 -15.89 14.72
C ASP A 93 -13.01 -14.54 14.82
N GLU A 94 -14.19 -14.49 15.44
CA GLU A 94 -14.91 -13.24 15.65
C GLU A 94 -14.14 -12.35 16.63
N TYR A 95 -13.63 -12.93 17.72
CA TYR A 95 -12.78 -12.21 18.66
C TYR A 95 -11.47 -11.71 18.02
N VAL A 96 -10.82 -12.54 17.21
CA VAL A 96 -9.64 -12.16 16.42
C VAL A 96 -9.96 -10.99 15.50
N ASN A 97 -11.12 -10.98 14.84
CA ASN A 97 -11.55 -9.88 14.00
C ASN A 97 -11.79 -8.59 14.81
N GLU A 98 -12.39 -8.70 15.99
CA GLU A 98 -12.57 -7.55 16.90
C GLU A 98 -11.23 -6.97 17.36
N LEU A 99 -10.29 -7.82 17.75
CA LEU A 99 -8.94 -7.40 18.13
C LEU A 99 -8.24 -6.71 16.96
N ASN A 100 -8.26 -7.30 15.76
CA ASN A 100 -7.65 -6.70 14.58
C ASN A 100 -8.30 -5.37 14.18
N ARG A 101 -9.61 -5.20 14.40
CA ARG A 101 -10.27 -3.90 14.23
C ARG A 101 -9.72 -2.86 15.21
N LYS A 102 -9.59 -3.21 16.49
CA LYS A 102 -9.00 -2.32 17.53
C LYS A 102 -7.56 -1.95 17.19
N VAL A 103 -6.72 -2.92 16.82
CA VAL A 103 -5.33 -2.69 16.38
C VAL A 103 -5.29 -1.72 15.21
N GLY A 104 -6.19 -1.88 14.23
CA GLY A 104 -6.28 -0.99 13.08
C GLY A 104 -6.65 0.46 13.46
N GLU A 105 -7.53 0.65 14.45
CA GLU A 105 -7.89 1.97 14.96
C GLU A 105 -6.74 2.63 15.75
N GLU A 106 -6.06 1.86 16.58
CA GLU A 106 -4.88 2.32 17.34
C GLU A 106 -3.73 2.69 16.40
N PHE A 107 -3.50 1.87 15.36
CA PHE A 107 -2.51 2.17 14.32
C PHE A 107 -2.80 3.49 13.60
N LYS A 108 -4.08 3.77 13.29
CA LYS A 108 -4.47 5.06 12.67
C LYS A 108 -4.09 6.22 13.57
N ARG A 109 -4.40 6.15 14.88
CA ARG A 109 -4.05 7.19 15.86
C ARG A 109 -2.54 7.34 15.99
N PHE A 110 -1.81 6.23 16.08
CA PHE A 110 -0.35 6.23 16.12
C PHE A 110 0.25 6.93 14.88
N TYR A 111 -0.18 6.53 13.68
CA TYR A 111 0.28 7.10 12.42
C TYR A 111 -0.05 8.60 12.29
N ASP A 112 -1.27 9.00 12.67
CA ASP A 112 -1.71 10.39 12.62
C ASP A 112 -0.87 11.28 13.53
N ASN A 113 -0.41 10.75 14.67
CA ASN A 113 0.47 11.45 15.63
C ASN A 113 1.97 11.43 15.27
N LEU A 114 2.39 10.69 14.24
CA LEU A 114 3.80 10.71 13.82
C LEU A 114 4.19 12.11 13.30
N PRO A 115 5.36 12.63 13.70
CA PRO A 115 5.84 13.92 13.20
C PRO A 115 6.13 13.84 11.70
N VAL A 116 5.90 14.96 11.02
CA VAL A 116 6.31 15.14 9.62
C VAL A 116 7.63 15.87 9.60
N LYS A 117 8.64 15.26 8.96
CA LYS A 117 9.92 15.91 8.67
C LYS A 117 9.81 16.64 7.34
N ASP A 118 10.43 17.80 7.26
CA ASP A 118 10.61 18.46 5.97
C ASP A 118 11.70 17.72 5.18
N PHE A 119 11.41 17.44 3.91
CA PHE A 119 12.31 16.75 2.99
C PHE A 119 12.56 17.65 1.79
N ALA A 120 13.83 17.71 1.36
CA ALA A 120 14.19 18.29 0.08
C ALA A 120 13.47 17.56 -1.07
N GLU A 121 13.19 18.26 -2.17
CA GLU A 121 12.52 17.68 -3.35
C GLU A 121 13.29 16.49 -3.92
N SER A 122 14.62 16.52 -3.86
CA SER A 122 15.49 15.42 -4.27
C SER A 122 15.17 14.09 -3.56
N ALA A 123 14.66 14.12 -2.33
CA ALA A 123 14.29 12.93 -1.57
C ALA A 123 13.01 12.24 -2.07
N VAL A 124 12.23 12.94 -2.91
CA VAL A 124 10.98 12.47 -3.54
C VAL A 124 11.03 12.51 -5.08
N GLN A 125 12.21 12.73 -5.68
CA GLN A 125 12.37 12.90 -7.12
C GLN A 125 11.77 11.75 -7.95
N ASN A 126 11.94 10.50 -7.50
CA ASN A 126 11.34 9.36 -8.19
C ASN A 126 9.80 9.44 -8.22
N MET A 127 9.19 9.87 -7.11
CA MET A 127 7.74 10.05 -7.02
C MET A 127 7.26 11.22 -7.89
N ILE A 128 8.05 12.30 -7.97
CA ILE A 128 7.83 13.42 -8.90
C ILE A 128 7.84 12.91 -10.33
N ASN A 129 8.84 12.13 -10.72
CA ASN A 129 8.99 11.59 -12.07
C ASN A 129 7.82 10.66 -12.45
N ASP A 130 7.36 9.82 -11.53
CA ASP A 130 6.19 8.96 -11.75
C ASP A 130 4.92 9.77 -12.03
N ILE A 131 4.69 10.84 -11.28
CA ILE A 131 3.56 11.75 -11.55
C ILE A 131 3.75 12.46 -12.89
N ARG A 132 4.96 12.96 -13.19
CA ARG A 132 5.26 13.59 -14.49
C ARG A 132 4.96 12.62 -15.65
N ARG A 133 5.28 11.33 -15.53
CA ARG A 133 4.88 10.29 -16.50
C ARG A 133 3.36 10.27 -16.67
N ASP A 134 2.61 10.24 -15.58
CA ASP A 134 1.15 10.20 -15.64
C ASP A 134 0.53 11.45 -16.28
N PHE A 135 1.10 12.62 -16.03
CA PHE A 135 0.61 13.88 -16.60
C PHE A 135 1.00 14.08 -18.08
N LEU A 136 2.24 13.75 -18.45
CA LEU A 136 2.82 14.09 -19.75
C LEU A 136 2.66 12.97 -20.79
N LEU A 137 2.71 11.71 -20.38
CA LEU A 137 2.56 10.56 -21.27
C LEU A 137 1.09 10.11 -21.35
N PRO A 138 0.73 9.24 -22.31
CA PRO A 138 -0.57 8.58 -22.29
C PRO A 138 -0.67 7.68 -21.04
N SER A 139 -1.38 8.14 -20.01
CA SER A 139 -1.66 7.33 -18.81
C SER A 139 -3.05 6.71 -18.86
N LYS A 140 -3.18 5.52 -18.25
CA LYS A 140 -4.48 4.91 -17.93
C LYS A 140 -5.11 5.55 -16.68
N VAL A 141 -4.32 6.28 -15.89
CA VAL A 141 -4.76 6.96 -14.68
C VAL A 141 -5.34 8.32 -15.06
N LYS A 142 -6.59 8.58 -14.67
CA LYS A 142 -7.17 9.92 -14.81
C LYS A 142 -6.51 10.87 -13.81
N ARG A 143 -6.20 12.10 -14.25
CA ARG A 143 -5.46 13.08 -13.44
C ARG A 143 -6.13 13.37 -12.09
N GLU A 144 -7.46 13.42 -12.06
CA GLU A 144 -8.26 13.62 -10.85
C GLU A 144 -8.12 12.51 -9.79
N ASN A 145 -7.55 11.37 -10.17
CA ASN A 145 -7.35 10.21 -9.30
C ASN A 145 -5.93 10.13 -8.70
N ILE A 146 -5.00 11.02 -9.08
CA ILE A 146 -3.65 11.05 -8.53
C ILE A 146 -3.70 11.73 -7.15
N ARG A 147 -3.53 10.95 -6.07
CA ARG A 147 -3.53 11.44 -4.68
C ARG A 147 -2.52 10.70 -3.83
N TYR A 148 -1.86 11.41 -2.91
CA TYR A 148 -0.86 10.85 -1.98
C TYR A 148 -1.33 10.89 -0.52
N ASP A 149 -2.58 11.24 -0.28
CA ASP A 149 -3.27 11.25 1.02
C ASP A 149 -3.62 9.84 1.53
N ARG A 150 -3.49 8.80 0.70
CA ARG A 150 -3.81 7.42 1.10
C ARG A 150 -2.91 6.96 2.25
N ARG A 151 -3.54 6.57 3.34
CA ARG A 151 -2.88 6.03 4.53
C ARG A 151 -2.37 4.61 4.29
N PRO A 152 -1.24 4.21 4.89
CA PRO A 152 -0.83 2.81 4.88
C PRO A 152 -1.85 1.95 5.67
N SER A 153 -2.01 0.70 5.25
CA SER A 153 -2.74 -0.30 6.04
C SER A 153 -1.89 -0.76 7.23
N CYS A 154 -2.56 -1.13 8.33
CA CYS A 154 -1.89 -1.80 9.44
C CYS A 154 -1.47 -3.21 8.99
N ASN A 155 -0.18 -3.52 9.13
CA ASN A 155 0.35 -4.86 8.83
C ASN A 155 0.44 -5.75 10.08
N VAL A 156 0.30 -5.18 11.27
CA VAL A 156 0.22 -5.95 12.52
C VAL A 156 -1.13 -6.65 12.54
N LYS A 157 -1.10 -7.98 12.68
CA LYS A 157 -2.28 -8.82 12.80
C LYS A 157 -2.14 -9.75 14.00
N ILE A 158 -3.24 -9.91 14.71
CA ILE A 158 -3.43 -10.89 15.76
C ILE A 158 -4.01 -12.14 15.10
N ASP A 159 -3.36 -13.27 15.32
CA ASP A 159 -3.85 -14.59 14.93
C ASP A 159 -4.56 -15.26 16.13
N LYS A 160 -5.07 -16.48 15.92
CA LYS A 160 -5.78 -17.24 16.96
C LYS A 160 -4.88 -17.50 18.17
N GLU A 161 -3.63 -17.87 17.94
CA GLU A 161 -2.67 -18.20 19.00
C GLU A 161 -2.44 -16.99 19.92
N LYS A 162 -2.12 -15.83 19.35
CA LYS A 162 -1.96 -14.59 20.13
C LYS A 162 -3.23 -14.15 20.83
N ALA A 163 -4.39 -14.30 20.18
CA ALA A 163 -5.67 -13.99 20.82
C ALA A 163 -5.90 -14.86 22.06
N ILE A 164 -5.56 -16.15 21.99
CA ILE A 164 -5.62 -17.07 23.13
C ILE A 164 -4.60 -16.67 24.21
N GLU A 165 -3.37 -16.32 23.84
CA GLU A 165 -2.35 -15.83 24.78
C GLU A 165 -2.80 -14.55 25.51
N TYR A 166 -3.51 -13.65 24.81
CA TYR A 166 -4.12 -12.46 25.43
C TYR A 166 -5.22 -12.82 26.41
N LEU A 167 -6.12 -13.73 26.05
CA LEU A 167 -7.17 -14.19 26.96
C LEU A 167 -6.59 -14.79 28.24
N CYS A 168 -5.44 -15.47 28.13
CA CYS A 168 -4.74 -16.06 29.26
C CYS A 168 -3.90 -15.09 30.10
N GLY A 169 -3.76 -13.83 29.67
CA GLY A 169 -2.88 -12.86 30.33
C GLY A 169 -1.39 -13.15 30.14
N VAL A 170 -1.02 -14.02 29.18
CA VAL A 170 0.39 -14.31 28.86
C VAL A 170 1.05 -13.11 28.18
N ILE A 171 0.28 -12.43 27.31
CA ILE A 171 0.73 -11.21 26.65
C ILE A 171 -0.26 -10.08 26.95
N ASP A 172 0.30 -8.90 27.23
CA ASP A 172 -0.46 -7.66 27.30
C ASP A 172 -0.68 -7.10 25.88
N TYR A 173 -1.95 -6.98 25.50
CA TYR A 173 -2.36 -6.48 24.19
C TYR A 173 -1.77 -5.10 23.85
N LYS A 174 -1.77 -4.15 24.80
CA LYS A 174 -1.30 -2.78 24.55
C LYS A 174 0.21 -2.75 24.41
N LYS A 175 0.93 -3.44 25.31
CA LYS A 175 2.40 -3.51 25.22
C LYS A 175 2.86 -4.19 23.94
N TYR A 176 2.15 -5.23 23.51
CA TYR A 176 2.47 -5.91 22.25
C TYR A 176 2.29 -4.98 21.05
N THR A 177 1.11 -4.36 20.90
CA THR A 177 0.81 -3.48 19.77
C THR A 177 1.71 -2.25 19.72
N GLU A 178 1.98 -1.61 20.87
CA GLU A 178 2.92 -0.49 20.98
C GLU A 178 4.33 -0.88 20.52
N LYS A 179 4.83 -2.04 20.95
CA LYS A 179 6.14 -2.55 20.52
C LYS A 179 6.20 -2.78 19.01
N GLU A 180 5.17 -3.39 18.44
CA GLU A 180 5.10 -3.64 17.00
C GLU A 180 5.05 -2.33 16.20
N PHE A 181 4.25 -1.34 16.64
CA PHE A 181 4.18 -0.03 15.98
C PHE A 181 5.48 0.76 16.09
N GLU A 182 6.12 0.73 17.25
CA GLU A 182 7.38 1.43 17.48
C GLU A 182 8.50 0.84 16.62
N SER A 183 8.50 -0.48 16.38
CA SER A 183 9.48 -1.15 15.51
C SER A 183 9.51 -0.60 14.07
N VAL A 184 8.36 -0.09 13.58
CA VAL A 184 8.22 0.47 12.23
C VAL A 184 8.10 2.00 12.21
N ARG A 185 8.22 2.66 13.37
CA ARG A 185 8.01 4.11 13.53
C ARG A 185 8.80 4.93 12.52
N ASN A 186 10.11 4.69 12.41
CA ASN A 186 10.99 5.48 11.56
C ASN A 186 10.63 5.34 10.08
N THR A 187 10.33 4.12 9.64
CA THR A 187 9.89 3.83 8.27
C THR A 187 8.58 4.55 7.95
N LEU A 188 7.60 4.48 8.86
CA LEU A 188 6.31 5.16 8.69
C LEU A 188 6.44 6.68 8.71
N MET A 189 7.28 7.23 9.58
CA MET A 189 7.57 8.66 9.66
C MET A 189 8.17 9.18 8.35
N ILE A 190 9.17 8.48 7.80
CA ILE A 190 9.77 8.84 6.50
C ILE A 190 8.73 8.76 5.39
N SER A 191 7.94 7.67 5.35
CA SER A 191 6.90 7.48 4.34
C SER A 191 5.82 8.58 4.41
N LYS A 192 5.32 8.89 5.61
CA LYS A 192 4.34 9.97 5.86
C LYS A 192 4.89 11.32 5.38
N SER A 193 6.12 11.62 5.73
CA SER A 193 6.75 12.89 5.38
C SER A 193 6.94 13.06 3.87
N LYS A 194 7.41 12.02 3.18
CA LYS A 194 7.50 12.01 1.70
C LYS A 194 6.13 12.20 1.05
N ARG A 195 5.09 11.54 1.56
CA ARG A 195 3.71 11.71 1.07
C ARG A 195 3.19 13.14 1.28
N CYS A 196 3.41 13.73 2.44
CA CYS A 196 3.05 15.12 2.71
C CYS A 196 3.75 16.08 1.74
N LYS A 197 5.05 15.91 1.50
CA LYS A 197 5.80 16.72 0.53
C LYS A 197 5.23 16.58 -0.88
N MET A 198 4.93 15.35 -1.33
CA MET A 198 4.33 15.12 -2.64
C MET A 198 2.94 15.72 -2.79
N GLN A 199 2.12 15.65 -1.73
CA GLN A 199 0.79 16.26 -1.72
C GLN A 199 0.90 17.80 -1.83
N GLN A 200 1.83 18.43 -1.11
CA GLN A 200 2.10 19.86 -1.23
C GLN A 200 2.52 20.26 -2.66
N LEU A 201 3.45 19.50 -3.27
CA LEU A 201 3.90 19.78 -4.63
C LEU A 201 2.76 19.65 -5.67
N LEU A 202 1.88 18.66 -5.48
CA LEU A 202 0.68 18.48 -6.31
C LEU A 202 -0.27 19.67 -6.20
N GLU A 203 -0.58 20.11 -4.97
CA GLU A 203 -1.49 21.22 -4.69
C GLU A 203 -0.96 22.56 -5.21
N GLN A 204 0.35 22.77 -5.15
CA GLN A 204 1.01 23.96 -5.70
C GLN A 204 1.02 23.98 -7.24
N GLY A 205 0.76 22.85 -7.90
CA GLY A 205 0.90 22.74 -9.36
C GLY A 205 2.34 22.76 -9.87
N ASN A 206 3.32 22.57 -8.97
CA ASN A 206 4.75 22.70 -9.28
C ASN A 206 5.37 21.45 -9.91
N ILE A 207 4.58 20.41 -10.16
CA ILE A 207 5.08 19.13 -10.70
C ILE A 207 5.14 19.13 -12.23
N VAL A 208 4.14 19.74 -12.90
CA VAL A 208 4.10 19.91 -14.35
C VAL A 208 3.57 21.29 -14.68
N THR A 209 4.31 22.06 -15.48
CA THR A 209 3.87 23.40 -15.90
C THR A 209 2.78 23.33 -16.97
N GLU A 210 2.07 24.43 -17.17
CA GLU A 210 1.06 24.53 -18.24
C GLU A 210 1.69 24.31 -19.63
N ASP A 211 2.89 24.85 -19.85
CA ASP A 211 3.60 24.72 -21.12
C ASP A 211 4.12 23.30 -21.36
N GLU A 212 4.64 22.62 -20.34
CA GLU A 212 4.97 21.18 -20.41
C GLU A 212 3.75 20.36 -20.83
N SER A 213 2.58 20.66 -20.25
CA SER A 213 1.33 20.00 -20.60
C SER A 213 0.90 20.26 -22.05
N LYS A 214 0.98 21.51 -22.52
CA LYS A 214 0.64 21.88 -23.91
C LYS A 214 1.56 21.21 -24.92
N LEU A 215 2.87 21.23 -24.68
CA LEU A 215 3.86 20.60 -25.54
C LEU A 215 3.63 19.08 -25.62
N ALA A 216 3.45 18.43 -24.47
CA ALA A 216 3.18 16.99 -24.43
C ALA A 216 1.87 16.61 -25.14
N LEU A 217 0.82 17.42 -25.03
CA LEU A 217 -0.43 17.21 -25.79
C LEU A 217 -0.19 17.29 -27.31
N LYS A 218 0.56 18.30 -27.76
CA LYS A 218 0.83 18.50 -29.19
C LYS A 218 1.73 17.41 -29.76
N LEU A 219 2.80 17.05 -29.06
CA LEU A 219 3.68 15.92 -29.41
C LEU A 219 2.89 14.60 -29.51
N ARG A 220 1.99 14.33 -28.57
CA ARG A 220 1.11 13.15 -28.63
C ARG A 220 0.14 13.20 -29.81
N SER A 221 -0.39 14.38 -30.14
CA SER A 221 -1.26 14.56 -31.32
C SER A 221 -0.52 14.26 -32.63
N LEU A 222 0.70 14.78 -32.78
CA LEU A 222 1.55 14.51 -33.95
C LEU A 222 1.91 13.02 -34.05
N LYS A 223 2.22 12.38 -32.91
CA LYS A 223 2.47 10.92 -32.87
C LYS A 223 1.26 10.14 -33.37
N ARG A 224 0.05 10.52 -32.97
CA ARG A 224 -1.21 9.90 -33.42
C ARG A 224 -1.49 10.12 -34.91
N SER A 225 -1.09 11.24 -35.48
CA SER A 225 -1.21 11.50 -36.93
C SER A 225 -0.15 10.79 -37.77
N GLY A 226 0.69 9.93 -37.16
CA GLY A 226 1.71 9.13 -37.84
C GLY A 226 3.08 9.80 -37.94
N GLN A 227 3.25 11.02 -37.41
CA GLN A 227 4.55 11.68 -37.36
C GLN A 227 5.42 11.04 -36.27
N LYS A 228 6.68 10.74 -36.60
CA LYS A 228 7.64 10.12 -35.66
C LYS A 228 8.75 11.06 -35.22
N ILE A 229 9.02 12.08 -36.02
CA ILE A 229 10.15 13.01 -35.88
C ILE A 229 9.63 14.43 -36.01
N VAL A 230 10.13 15.32 -35.16
CA VAL A 230 9.91 16.78 -35.23
C VAL A 230 11.24 17.48 -35.37
N GLU A 231 11.23 18.69 -35.93
CA GLU A 231 12.37 19.58 -35.92
C GLU A 231 12.28 20.49 -34.69
N VAL A 232 13.36 20.54 -33.92
CA VAL A 232 13.52 21.40 -32.74
C VAL A 232 14.52 22.48 -33.11
N GLN A 233 14.15 23.73 -32.92
CA GLN A 233 15.01 24.88 -33.14
C GLN A 233 15.57 25.38 -31.81
N PHE A 234 16.84 25.77 -31.81
CA PHE A 234 17.55 26.29 -30.65
C PHE A 234 17.82 27.77 -30.85
N THR A 235 17.40 28.60 -29.90
CA THR A 235 17.68 30.03 -29.87
C THR A 235 18.58 30.40 -28.70
N ASP A 236 19.32 31.49 -28.82
CA ASP A 236 19.99 32.08 -27.66
C ASP A 236 19.04 32.93 -26.80
N SER A 237 19.55 33.50 -25.71
CA SER A 237 18.79 34.39 -24.81
C SER A 237 18.33 35.70 -25.45
N GLN A 238 18.81 36.02 -26.66
CA GLN A 238 18.40 37.15 -27.48
C GLN A 238 17.57 36.70 -28.68
N ASP A 239 17.01 35.49 -28.63
CA ASP A 239 16.05 35.00 -29.60
C ASP A 239 16.61 34.71 -31.01
N HIS A 240 17.92 34.71 -31.18
CA HIS A 240 18.55 34.37 -32.46
C HIS A 240 18.60 32.86 -32.67
N LEU A 241 18.21 32.40 -33.86
CA LEU A 241 18.34 30.98 -34.23
C LEU A 241 19.82 30.58 -34.27
N ARG A 242 20.18 29.62 -33.43
CA ARG A 242 21.52 29.05 -33.32
C ARG A 242 21.65 27.70 -34.05
N GLY A 243 20.54 26.98 -34.22
CA GLY A 243 20.54 25.73 -35.00
C GLY A 243 19.21 24.99 -34.93
N SER A 244 19.14 23.86 -35.61
CA SER A 244 18.00 22.95 -35.51
C SER A 244 18.43 21.48 -35.49
N ALA A 245 17.61 20.63 -34.88
CA ALA A 245 17.82 19.19 -34.83
C ALA A 245 16.52 18.43 -35.11
N ARG A 246 16.62 17.30 -35.80
CA ARG A 246 15.50 16.37 -36.01
C ARG A 246 15.49 15.35 -34.88
N VAL A 247 14.44 15.36 -34.06
CA VAL A 247 14.33 14.55 -32.85
C VAL A 247 13.10 13.66 -32.92
N LYS A 248 13.19 12.42 -32.42
CA LYS A 248 12.01 11.57 -32.30
C LYS A 248 11.08 12.17 -31.24
N ILE A 249 9.79 12.14 -31.53
CA ILE A 249 8.75 12.62 -30.61
C ILE A 249 8.80 11.87 -29.27
N GLU A 250 9.14 10.58 -29.29
CA GLU A 250 9.22 9.74 -28.11
C GLU A 250 10.34 10.19 -27.16
N ASP A 251 11.53 10.47 -27.69
CA ASP A 251 12.69 10.89 -26.92
C ASP A 251 12.40 12.25 -26.23
N LEU A 252 11.72 13.17 -26.92
CA LEU A 252 11.28 14.44 -26.34
C LEU A 252 10.24 14.25 -25.22
N LEU A 253 9.29 13.34 -25.39
CA LEU A 253 8.29 13.03 -24.37
C LEU A 253 8.93 12.39 -23.11
N TYR A 254 9.95 11.55 -23.28
CA TYR A 254 10.71 10.98 -22.15
C TYR A 254 11.60 12.03 -21.46
N ALA A 255 12.27 12.88 -22.23
CA ALA A 255 13.08 13.98 -21.68
C ALA A 255 12.21 14.95 -20.84
N LEU A 256 10.99 15.23 -21.30
CA LEU A 256 10.02 16.02 -20.55
C LEU A 256 9.65 15.36 -19.22
N VAL A 257 9.61 14.03 -19.11
CA VAL A 257 9.29 13.37 -17.85
C VAL A 257 10.41 13.52 -16.83
N GLU A 258 11.65 13.24 -17.23
CA GLU A 258 12.71 12.96 -16.27
C GLU A 258 13.42 14.21 -15.76
N ARG A 259 13.24 15.38 -16.40
CA ARG A 259 13.78 16.72 -16.06
C ARG A 259 15.33 16.79 -16.02
N GLU A 260 16.00 15.72 -15.59
CA GLU A 260 17.45 15.48 -15.46
C GLU A 260 18.02 14.59 -16.57
N ALA A 261 17.20 13.93 -17.40
CA ALA A 261 17.65 13.05 -18.49
C ALA A 261 18.33 13.79 -19.66
N LEU A 262 18.77 15.02 -19.43
CA LEU A 262 19.57 15.81 -20.35
C LEU A 262 20.95 16.13 -19.76
N LEU A 263 21.30 15.55 -18.60
CA LEU A 263 22.63 15.66 -18.00
C LEU A 263 23.57 14.54 -18.51
N PRO A 264 24.86 14.84 -18.76
CA PRO A 264 25.83 13.87 -19.30
C PRO A 264 25.97 12.58 -18.48
N SER A 265 25.71 12.63 -17.16
CA SER A 265 25.80 11.47 -16.27
C SER A 265 24.72 10.40 -16.51
N TYR A 266 23.68 10.69 -17.31
CA TYR A 266 22.64 9.73 -17.67
C TYR A 266 23.05 8.83 -18.86
N CYS A 267 24.09 9.23 -19.60
CA CYS A 267 24.65 8.51 -20.75
C CYS A 267 25.33 7.17 -20.35
N ASP A 268 25.74 7.00 -19.10
CA ASP A 268 26.46 5.77 -18.72
C ASP A 268 25.54 4.55 -18.52
N ARG A 269 24.20 4.73 -18.47
CA ARG A 269 23.25 3.67 -18.04
C ARG A 269 22.25 3.20 -19.10
N HIS A 270 22.18 3.82 -20.28
CA HIS A 270 21.20 3.47 -21.31
C HIS A 270 21.85 3.26 -22.69
N ASP A 271 21.12 2.59 -23.59
CA ASP A 271 21.56 2.21 -24.93
C ASP A 271 22.25 3.38 -25.66
N SER A 272 23.31 3.03 -26.40
CA SER A 272 24.26 3.94 -27.04
C SER A 272 23.63 5.08 -27.83
N GLY A 273 22.41 4.92 -28.35
CA GLY A 273 21.70 5.93 -29.14
C GLY A 273 21.17 7.15 -28.35
N THR A 274 20.80 7.00 -27.08
CA THR A 274 20.34 8.12 -26.23
C THR A 274 21.53 8.94 -25.73
N CYS A 275 22.63 8.26 -25.44
CA CYS A 275 23.91 8.86 -25.04
C CYS A 275 24.50 9.71 -26.16
N ASP A 276 24.45 9.18 -27.38
CA ASP A 276 24.82 9.85 -28.63
C ASP A 276 24.05 11.17 -28.84
N PHE A 277 22.82 11.29 -28.35
CA PHE A 277 21.98 12.48 -28.49
C PHE A 277 22.36 13.58 -27.48
N LEU A 278 22.57 13.21 -26.22
CA LEU A 278 23.00 14.14 -25.18
C LEU A 278 24.41 14.66 -25.40
N GLU A 279 25.33 13.78 -25.83
CA GLU A 279 26.70 14.18 -26.21
C GLU A 279 26.70 15.13 -27.42
N ARG A 280 25.80 14.94 -28.40
CA ARG A 280 25.65 15.85 -29.54
C ARG A 280 25.12 17.22 -29.13
N LEU A 281 24.17 17.27 -28.20
CA LEU A 281 23.65 18.52 -27.63
C LEU A 281 24.71 19.25 -26.80
N GLU A 282 25.52 18.50 -26.04
CA GLU A 282 26.61 19.05 -25.24
C GLU A 282 27.74 19.59 -26.10
N LYS A 283 28.15 18.84 -27.11
CA LYS A 283 29.14 19.29 -28.09
C LYS A 283 28.67 20.53 -28.84
N PHE A 284 27.41 20.57 -29.27
CA PHE A 284 26.83 21.76 -29.89
C PHE A 284 26.82 22.97 -28.94
N GLY A 285 26.46 22.78 -27.67
CA GLY A 285 26.51 23.84 -26.66
C GLY A 285 27.92 24.36 -26.40
N GLN A 286 28.91 23.46 -26.29
CA GLN A 286 30.32 23.82 -26.11
C GLN A 286 30.88 24.57 -27.33
N GLU A 287 30.59 24.12 -28.55
CA GLU A 287 31.04 24.75 -29.80
C GLU A 287 30.43 26.15 -30.02
N ASN A 288 29.22 26.39 -29.50
CA ASN A 288 28.50 27.65 -29.69
C ASN A 288 28.47 28.53 -28.43
N ASN A 289 29.21 28.15 -27.39
CA ASN A 289 29.27 28.83 -26.09
C ASN A 289 27.89 29.03 -25.43
N VAL A 290 26.99 28.06 -25.63
CA VAL A 290 25.64 28.00 -25.05
C VAL A 290 25.65 26.90 -23.99
N LYS A 291 25.40 27.23 -22.72
CA LYS A 291 25.35 26.19 -21.67
C LYS A 291 24.15 25.28 -21.92
N LEU A 292 24.26 23.98 -21.66
CA LEU A 292 23.12 23.06 -21.86
C LEU A 292 21.85 23.49 -21.11
N TYR A 293 22.03 24.09 -19.94
CA TYR A 293 20.96 24.72 -19.17
C TYR A 293 20.31 25.90 -19.91
N ASP A 294 21.05 26.65 -20.73
CA ASP A 294 20.49 27.71 -21.59
C ASP A 294 19.73 27.10 -22.78
N ILE A 295 20.23 26.01 -23.37
CA ILE A 295 19.57 25.29 -24.49
C ILE A 295 18.18 24.75 -24.07
N MET A 296 18.01 24.44 -22.79
CA MET A 296 16.83 23.78 -22.24
C MET A 296 16.18 24.55 -21.08
N THR A 297 16.55 25.82 -20.89
CA THR A 297 15.73 26.71 -20.06
C THR A 297 14.39 26.81 -20.77
N PHE A 298 13.31 26.58 -20.02
CA PHE A 298 11.96 26.46 -20.58
C PHE A 298 11.55 27.72 -21.37
N ASP A 299 12.14 28.88 -21.08
CA ASP A 299 12.00 30.11 -21.86
C ASP A 299 12.38 29.91 -23.35
N ASN A 300 13.38 29.08 -23.67
CA ASN A 300 13.77 28.75 -25.04
C ASN A 300 12.89 27.66 -25.70
N ILE A 301 12.30 26.75 -24.91
CA ILE A 301 11.28 25.79 -25.41
C ILE A 301 9.93 26.49 -25.65
N THR A 302 9.67 27.62 -24.97
CA THR A 302 8.49 28.47 -25.20
C THR A 302 8.45 29.01 -26.64
N LYS A 303 9.56 28.95 -27.39
CA LYS A 303 9.61 29.28 -28.83
C LYS A 303 9.33 28.13 -29.78
N ILE A 304 8.96 26.95 -29.29
CA ILE A 304 8.25 25.98 -30.13
C ILE A 304 6.83 26.53 -30.46
N LYS A 305 6.36 27.58 -29.76
CA LYS A 305 5.04 28.22 -29.94
C LYS A 305 4.86 28.89 -31.31
N SER A 306 5.89 29.55 -31.88
CA SER A 306 5.73 30.17 -33.22
C SER A 306 5.80 29.16 -34.37
N LEU A 307 6.51 28.04 -34.23
CA LEU A 307 6.53 26.98 -35.24
C LEU A 307 5.32 26.04 -35.16
N LEU A 308 4.69 25.92 -33.99
CA LEU A 308 3.54 25.07 -33.81
C LEU A 308 2.22 25.75 -34.18
N ASP A 309 2.12 27.08 -34.11
CA ASP A 309 0.98 27.81 -34.66
C ASP A 309 1.01 27.86 -36.20
N GLU A 310 2.20 27.73 -36.79
CA GLU A 310 2.43 27.60 -38.25
C GLU A 310 2.73 26.17 -38.72
N ALA A 311 2.33 25.15 -37.96
CA ALA A 311 2.42 23.76 -38.44
C ALA A 311 1.42 23.51 -39.57
N ILE A 312 1.75 24.03 -40.75
CA ILE A 312 1.21 23.66 -42.04
C ILE A 312 1.33 22.15 -42.14
N LEU A 313 0.17 21.51 -42.17
CA LEU A 313 0.00 20.13 -42.59
C LEU A 313 0.63 19.95 -43.98
N TYR A 314 1.90 19.58 -44.03
CA TYR A 314 2.42 18.92 -45.22
C TYR A 314 1.84 17.52 -45.27
N LYS A 315 0.62 17.43 -45.84
CA LYS A 315 0.20 16.21 -46.52
C LYS A 315 1.19 15.99 -47.67
N LYS A 316 1.66 14.74 -47.80
CA LYS A 316 2.44 14.26 -48.94
C LYS A 316 1.84 14.69 -50.27
#